data_AF-A0A529LJG8-F1
#
_entry.id   AF-A0A529LJG8-F1
#
_cell.length_a   1.000
_cell.length_b   1.000
_cell.length_c   1.000
_cell.angle_alpha   90.00
_cell.angle_beta   90.00
_cell.angle_gamma   90.00
#
_symmetry.space_group_name_H-M   'P 1'
#
loop_
_entity.id
_entity.type
_entity.pdbx_description
1 polymer ?
#
loop_
_entity_poly.entity_id
_entity_poly.type
_entity_poly.pdbx_seq_one_letter_code
_entity_poly.pdbx_strand_id
1 'polypeptide(L)'
;LLVGTVAGYAGGWTDTILMRITDIFLAFPKLVLALAFVAALGPGIENAVLAIAITSWPPYARIARAETLTVRNSDYIKAVQLMGASPVRIVLRHIMPLCISSLIIRVTLDMAGIILTAAGLGFLGLGAQPPLPE
;
A
#
# COMPACT_ATOMS: atom_id res chain seq x y z
N LEU A 1 -0.07 -2.24 4.18
CA LEU A 1 -0.55 -3.19 5.20
C LEU A 1 -0.94 -2.50 6.50
N LEU A 2 -0.01 -1.89 7.25
CA LEU A 2 -0.30 -1.21 8.52
C LEU A 2 -1.47 -0.23 8.45
N VAL A 3 -1.49 0.66 7.43
CA VAL A 3 -2.59 1.62 7.24
C VAL A 3 -3.95 0.92 7.15
N GLY A 4 -4.04 -0.16 6.37
CA GLY A 4 -5.29 -0.89 6.16
C GLY A 4 -5.74 -1.66 7.39
N THR A 5 -4.82 -2.38 8.05
CA THR A 5 -5.16 -3.16 9.24
C THR A 5 -5.52 -2.28 10.43
N VAL A 6 -4.84 -1.14 10.61
CA VAL A 6 -5.18 -0.17 11.66
C VAL A 6 -6.53 0.48 11.36
N ALA A 7 -6.76 0.95 10.13
CA ALA A 7 -8.04 1.54 9.72
C ALA A 7 -9.21 0.57 9.91
N GLY A 8 -9.05 -0.68 9.42
CA GLY A 8 -10.08 -1.70 9.51
C GLY A 8 -10.36 -2.14 10.95
N TYR A 9 -9.34 -2.23 11.81
CA TYR A 9 -9.51 -2.70 13.19
C TYR A 9 -10.05 -1.61 14.12
N ALA A 10 -9.46 -0.41 14.08
CA ALA A 10 -9.85 0.69 14.97
C ALA A 10 -11.22 1.30 14.58
N GLY A 11 -11.52 1.41 13.28
CA GLY A 11 -12.79 1.97 12.80
C GLY A 11 -12.96 3.47 13.09
N GLY A 12 -14.18 3.96 12.90
CA GLY A 12 -14.59 5.33 13.25
C GLY A 12 -13.74 6.42 12.58
N TRP A 13 -13.24 7.37 13.38
CA TRP A 13 -12.43 8.49 12.89
C TRP A 13 -11.09 8.07 12.32
N THR A 14 -10.42 7.09 12.94
CA THR A 14 -9.11 6.60 12.43
C THR A 14 -9.24 6.00 11.05
N ASP A 15 -10.28 5.20 10.83
CA ASP A 15 -10.62 4.66 9.51
C ASP A 15 -10.87 5.78 8.50
N THR A 16 -11.73 6.74 8.88
CA THR A 16 -12.09 7.87 8.02
C THR A 16 -10.87 8.67 7.59
N ILE A 17 -9.98 9.05 8.52
CA ILE A 17 -8.80 9.85 8.23
C ILE A 17 -7.82 9.08 7.33
N LEU A 18 -7.51 7.82 7.67
CA LEU A 18 -6.58 7.01 6.89
C LEU A 18 -7.11 6.71 5.48
N MET A 19 -8.41 6.45 5.35
CA MET A 19 -9.04 6.25 4.05
C MET A 19 -9.12 7.54 3.25
N ARG A 20 -9.29 8.72 3.89
CA ARG A 20 -9.21 10.00 3.18
C ARG A 20 -7.83 10.26 2.61
N ILE A 21 -6.77 9.98 3.36
CA ILE A 21 -5.40 10.07 2.83
C ILE A 21 -5.23 9.11 1.65
N THR A 22 -5.71 7.88 1.79
CA THR A 22 -5.68 6.86 0.72
C THR A 22 -6.44 7.32 -0.53
N ASP A 23 -7.60 7.94 -0.36
CA ASP A 23 -8.45 8.46 -1.43
C ASP A 23 -7.78 9.62 -2.17
N ILE A 24 -7.07 10.50 -1.46
CA ILE A 24 -6.32 11.61 -2.08
C ILE A 24 -5.29 11.08 -3.07
N PHE A 25 -4.51 10.06 -2.69
CA PHE A 25 -3.53 9.46 -3.60
C PHE A 25 -4.18 8.78 -4.81
N LEU A 26 -5.32 8.12 -4.61
CA LEU A 26 -6.05 7.42 -5.66
C LEU A 26 -6.83 8.35 -6.61
N ALA A 27 -7.08 9.59 -6.21
CA ALA A 27 -7.72 10.58 -7.05
C ALA A 27 -6.82 11.04 -8.21
N PHE A 28 -5.51 10.92 -8.06
CA PHE A 28 -4.55 11.24 -9.11
C PHE A 28 -4.27 10.04 -10.01
N PRO A 29 -4.13 10.23 -11.33
CA PRO A 29 -3.63 9.19 -12.21
C PRO A 29 -2.23 8.73 -11.74
N LYS A 30 -2.03 7.41 -11.63
CA LYS A 30 -0.79 6.81 -11.07
C LYS A 30 0.47 7.36 -11.74
N LEU A 31 0.45 7.49 -13.07
CA LEU A 31 1.57 8.00 -13.86
C LEU A 31 1.85 9.48 -13.59
N VAL A 32 0.80 10.32 -13.50
CA VAL A 32 0.93 11.76 -13.20
C VAL A 32 1.55 11.96 -11.82
N LEU A 33 1.09 11.19 -10.83
CA LEU A 33 1.64 11.27 -9.48
C LEU A 33 3.10 10.79 -9.44
N ALA A 34 3.43 9.71 -10.16
CA ALA A 34 4.81 9.23 -10.27
C ALA A 34 5.72 10.29 -10.93
N LEU A 35 5.28 10.93 -12.01
CA LEU A 35 6.01 12.03 -12.65
C LEU A 35 6.24 13.21 -11.70
N ALA A 36 5.22 13.60 -10.93
CA ALA A 36 5.33 14.69 -9.97
C ALA A 36 6.40 14.39 -8.90
N PHE A 37 6.45 13.15 -8.39
CA PHE A 37 7.48 12.74 -7.43
C PHE A 37 8.88 12.69 -8.06
N VAL A 38 9.04 12.14 -9.28
CA VAL A 38 10.35 12.12 -9.94
C VAL A 38 10.82 13.53 -10.30
N ALA A 39 9.93 14.42 -10.72
CA ALA A 39 10.26 15.82 -10.97
C ALA A 39 10.73 16.53 -9.68
N ALA A 40 10.18 16.18 -8.52
CA ALA A 40 10.59 16.74 -7.23
C ALA A 40 11.89 16.13 -6.69
N LEU A 41 12.11 14.83 -6.89
CA LEU A 41 13.29 14.09 -6.41
C LEU A 41 14.50 14.20 -7.36
N GLY A 42 14.26 14.58 -8.61
CA GLY A 42 15.24 14.58 -9.69
C GLY A 42 15.20 13.29 -10.52
N PRO A 43 15.71 13.32 -11.77
CA PRO A 43 15.72 12.15 -12.65
C PRO A 43 16.69 11.07 -12.13
N GLY A 44 16.38 9.80 -12.40
CA GLY A 44 17.21 8.66 -12.04
C GLY A 44 16.39 7.41 -11.70
N ILE A 45 16.99 6.23 -11.89
CA ILE A 45 16.33 4.93 -11.62
C ILE A 45 15.88 4.85 -10.16
N GLU A 46 16.74 5.20 -9.21
CA GLU A 46 16.43 5.14 -7.78
C GLU A 46 15.23 6.03 -7.43
N ASN A 47 15.22 7.26 -7.94
CA ASN A 47 14.12 8.20 -7.72
C ASN A 47 12.81 7.74 -8.38
N ALA A 48 12.88 7.14 -9.57
CA ALA A 48 11.72 6.53 -10.22
C ALA A 48 11.16 5.35 -9.42
N VAL A 49 12.01 4.47 -8.90
CA VAL A 49 11.60 3.34 -8.05
C VAL A 49 10.96 3.85 -6.76
N LEU A 50 11.56 4.85 -6.10
CA LEU A 50 10.99 5.48 -4.91
C LEU A 50 9.63 6.13 -5.18
N ALA A 51 9.50 6.87 -6.29
CA ALA A 51 8.25 7.47 -6.71
C ALA A 51 7.16 6.41 -6.94
N ILE A 52 7.48 5.30 -7.60
CA ILE A 52 6.53 4.20 -7.82
C ILE A 52 6.14 3.54 -6.49
N ALA A 53 7.10 3.30 -5.59
CA ALA A 53 6.84 2.68 -4.30
C ALA A 53 5.90 3.54 -3.43
N ILE A 54 6.15 4.85 -3.36
CA ILE A 54 5.33 5.82 -2.59
C ILE A 54 3.94 6.02 -3.21
N THR A 55 3.76 5.78 -4.50
CA THR A 55 2.45 5.93 -5.16
C THR A 55 1.63 4.64 -5.18
N SER A 56 2.25 3.48 -4.95
CA SER A 56 1.58 2.17 -5.11
C SER A 56 0.96 1.60 -3.84
N TRP A 57 1.17 2.19 -2.66
CA TRP A 57 0.63 1.67 -1.39
C TRP A 57 -0.91 1.72 -1.23
N PRO A 58 -1.68 2.68 -1.80
CA PRO A 58 -3.10 2.84 -1.46
C PRO A 58 -4.00 1.63 -1.77
N PRO A 59 -3.89 0.94 -2.93
CA PRO A 59 -4.66 -0.28 -3.20
C PRO A 59 -4.41 -1.39 -2.16
N TYR A 60 -3.16 -1.57 -1.73
CA TYR A 60 -2.79 -2.54 -0.70
C TYR A 60 -3.40 -2.19 0.66
N ALA A 61 -3.50 -0.89 1.00
CA ALA A 61 -4.18 -0.45 2.21
C ALA A 61 -5.68 -0.76 2.18
N ARG A 62 -6.36 -0.55 1.04
CA ARG A 62 -7.79 -0.88 0.90
C ARG A 62 -8.08 -2.38 1.03
N ILE A 63 -7.25 -3.24 0.45
CA ILE A 63 -7.39 -4.70 0.58
C ILE A 63 -7.22 -5.12 2.04
N ALA A 64 -6.13 -4.70 2.67
CA ALA A 64 -5.87 -5.02 4.08
C ALA A 64 -7.00 -4.51 5.00
N ARG A 65 -7.58 -3.33 4.71
CA ARG A 65 -8.76 -2.82 5.43
C ARG A 65 -9.97 -3.73 5.25
N ALA A 66 -10.29 -4.10 4.00
CA ALA A 66 -11.44 -4.94 3.69
C ALA A 66 -11.35 -6.28 4.42
N GLU A 67 -10.20 -6.94 4.38
CA GLU A 67 -9.98 -8.21 5.09
C GLU A 67 -9.97 -8.07 6.61
N THR A 68 -9.44 -6.95 7.11
CA THR A 68 -9.53 -6.68 8.54
C THR A 68 -10.98 -6.50 8.98
N LEU A 69 -11.81 -5.83 8.18
CA LEU A 69 -13.24 -5.66 8.48
C LEU A 69 -14.00 -7.00 8.45
N THR A 70 -13.62 -7.95 7.59
CA THR A 70 -14.25 -9.28 7.58
C THR A 70 -13.85 -10.10 8.81
N VAL A 71 -12.59 -10.03 9.23
CA VAL A 71 -12.07 -10.88 10.32
C VAL A 71 -12.28 -10.27 11.71
N ARG A 72 -12.33 -8.94 11.86
CA ARG A 72 -12.39 -8.27 13.19
C ARG A 72 -13.56 -8.71 14.07
N ASN A 73 -14.68 -9.09 13.46
CA ASN A 73 -15.90 -9.48 14.17
C ASN A 73 -16.11 -11.00 14.21
N SER A 74 -15.13 -11.78 13.74
CA SER A 74 -15.17 -13.24 13.75
C SER A 74 -15.08 -13.79 15.17
N ASP A 75 -15.65 -14.97 15.39
CA ASP A 75 -15.60 -15.64 16.71
C ASP A 75 -14.17 -16.02 17.10
N TYR A 76 -13.28 -16.22 16.12
CA TYR A 76 -11.84 -16.37 16.33
C TYR A 76 -11.24 -15.16 17.06
N ILE A 77 -11.51 -13.94 16.59
CA ILE A 77 -10.97 -12.72 17.22
C ILE A 77 -11.61 -12.48 18.59
N LYS A 78 -12.93 -12.75 18.73
CA LYS A 78 -13.60 -12.65 20.03
C LYS A 78 -13.01 -13.61 21.06
N ALA A 79 -12.72 -14.86 20.69
CA ALA A 79 -12.07 -15.83 21.56
C ALA A 79 -10.67 -15.34 22.00
N VAL A 80 -9.89 -14.77 21.08
CA VAL A 80 -8.58 -14.18 21.38
C VAL A 80 -8.69 -12.98 22.33
N GLN A 81 -9.72 -12.15 22.19
CA GLN A 81 -10.01 -11.06 23.12
C GLN A 81 -10.37 -11.57 24.52
N LEU A 82 -11.18 -12.63 24.62
CA LEU A 82 -11.54 -13.27 25.90
C LEU A 82 -10.32 -13.86 26.62
N MET A 83 -9.31 -14.29 25.89
CA MET A 83 -8.01 -14.72 26.43
C MET A 83 -7.12 -13.54 26.90
N GLY A 84 -7.61 -12.30 26.87
CA GLY A 84 -6.89 -11.12 27.36
C GLY A 84 -5.86 -10.54 26.37
N ALA A 85 -5.99 -10.84 25.08
CA ALA A 85 -5.09 -10.25 24.08
C ALA A 85 -5.34 -8.75 23.90
N SER A 86 -4.27 -7.95 23.91
CA SER A 86 -4.36 -6.52 23.62
C SER A 86 -4.69 -6.26 22.15
N PRO A 87 -5.32 -5.11 21.82
CA PRO A 87 -5.59 -4.67 20.44
C PRO A 87 -4.37 -4.79 19.50
N VAL A 88 -3.20 -4.36 19.97
CA VAL A 88 -1.95 -4.41 19.22
C VAL A 88 -1.53 -5.86 18.93
N ARG A 89 -1.68 -6.76 19.91
CA ARG A 89 -1.40 -8.18 19.74
C ARG A 89 -2.34 -8.81 18.73
N ILE A 90 -3.62 -8.46 18.77
CA ILE A 90 -4.63 -8.93 17.83
C ILE A 90 -4.27 -8.51 16.39
N VAL A 91 -3.98 -7.23 16.19
CA VAL A 91 -3.61 -6.73 14.86
C VAL A 91 -2.34 -7.39 14.36
N LEU A 92 -1.24 -7.37 15.13
CA LEU A 92 0.07 -7.81 14.64
C LEU A 92 0.21 -9.33 14.52
N ARG A 93 -0.40 -10.13 15.41
CA ARG A 93 -0.22 -11.60 15.43
C ARG A 93 -1.38 -12.39 14.81
N HIS A 94 -2.56 -11.80 14.68
CA HIS A 94 -3.73 -12.54 14.20
C HIS A 94 -4.27 -11.99 12.87
N ILE A 95 -4.39 -10.67 12.74
CA ILE A 95 -4.96 -10.05 11.53
C ILE A 95 -3.91 -9.84 10.45
N MET A 96 -2.78 -9.23 10.81
CA MET A 96 -1.73 -8.85 9.86
C MET A 96 -1.14 -10.05 9.09
N PRO A 97 -0.87 -11.21 9.72
CA PRO A 97 -0.42 -12.40 9.00
C PRO A 97 -1.44 -12.93 7.99
N LEU A 98 -2.74 -12.82 8.31
CA LEU A 98 -3.81 -13.25 7.42
C LEU A 98 -3.88 -12.36 6.17
N CYS A 99 -3.69 -11.05 6.34
CA CYS A 99 -3.63 -10.10 5.22
C CYS A 99 -2.34 -10.17 4.38
N ILE A 100 -1.27 -10.78 4.88
CA ILE A 100 -0.02 -10.89 4.10
C ILE A 100 -0.22 -11.84 2.91
N SER A 101 -0.94 -12.95 3.10
CA SER A 101 -1.17 -13.94 2.04
C SER A 101 -1.87 -13.34 0.82
N SER A 102 -2.91 -12.55 1.02
CA SER A 102 -3.64 -11.87 -0.06
C SER A 102 -2.82 -10.73 -0.69
N LEU A 103 -2.06 -9.99 0.12
CA LEU A 103 -1.20 -8.93 -0.37
C LEU A 103 -0.09 -9.44 -1.27
N ILE A 104 0.54 -10.58 -0.93
CA ILE A 104 1.56 -11.19 -1.78
C ILE A 104 0.99 -11.49 -3.17
N ILE A 105 -0.20 -12.11 -3.23
CA ILE A 105 -0.88 -12.39 -4.50
C ILE A 105 -1.13 -11.08 -5.27
N ARG A 106 -1.63 -10.06 -4.58
CA ARG A 106 -1.91 -8.76 -5.22
C ARG A 106 -0.64 -8.10 -5.76
N VAL A 107 0.45 -8.10 -5.00
CA VAL A 107 1.74 -7.54 -5.42
C VAL A 107 2.23 -8.22 -6.69
N THR A 108 2.14 -9.55 -6.75
CA THR A 108 2.52 -10.31 -7.95
C THR A 108 1.68 -9.90 -9.17
N LEU A 109 0.38 -9.69 -9.00
CA LEU A 109 -0.51 -9.24 -10.08
C LEU A 109 -0.25 -7.77 -10.50
N ASP A 110 0.15 -6.90 -9.57
CA ASP A 110 0.43 -5.48 -9.86
C ASP A 110 1.79 -5.26 -10.51
N MET A 111 2.68 -6.26 -10.46
CA MET A 111 4.06 -6.17 -10.95
C MET A 111 4.12 -5.78 -12.43
N ALA A 112 3.21 -6.29 -13.27
CA ALA A 112 3.11 -5.88 -14.67
C ALA A 112 2.83 -4.38 -14.83
N GLY A 113 1.93 -3.82 -14.01
CA GLY A 113 1.63 -2.38 -14.01
C GLY A 113 2.78 -1.52 -13.50
N ILE A 114 3.54 -2.02 -12.53
CA ILE A 114 4.76 -1.37 -12.03
C ILE A 114 5.82 -1.29 -13.13
N ILE A 115 6.08 -2.40 -13.84
CA ILE A 115 7.03 -2.45 -14.96
C ILE A 115 6.62 -1.48 -16.06
N LEU A 116 5.34 -1.47 -16.45
CA LEU A 116 4.84 -0.54 -17.46
C LEU A 116 4.99 0.93 -17.04
N THR A 117 4.79 1.23 -15.75
CA THR A 117 4.99 2.59 -15.23
C THR A 117 6.46 2.98 -15.27
N ALA A 118 7.37 2.09 -14.85
CA ALA A 118 8.81 2.33 -14.91
C ALA A 118 9.29 2.55 -16.35
N ALA A 119 8.84 1.72 -17.30
CA ALA A 119 9.12 1.90 -18.73
C ALA A 119 8.57 3.23 -19.26
N GLY A 120 7.37 3.63 -18.85
CA GLY A 120 6.78 4.92 -19.21
C GLY A 120 7.60 6.12 -18.70
N LEU A 121 8.12 6.05 -17.47
CA LEU A 121 9.03 7.07 -16.92
C LEU A 121 10.38 7.10 -17.68
N GLY A 122 10.92 5.93 -18.03
CA GLY A 122 12.12 5.81 -18.86
C GLY A 122 11.95 6.43 -20.24
N PHE A 123 10.84 6.13 -20.92
CA PHE A 123 10.49 6.73 -22.21
C PHE A 123 10.38 8.26 -22.14
N LEU A 124 9.92 8.80 -21.01
CA LEU A 124 9.81 10.24 -20.77
C LEU A 124 11.14 10.91 -20.35
N GLY A 125 12.26 10.17 -20.38
CA GLY A 125 13.60 10.69 -20.05
C GLY A 125 13.87 10.87 -18.56
N LEU A 126 12.98 10.35 -17.70
CA LEU A 126 13.08 10.44 -16.24
C LEU A 126 13.61 9.15 -15.59
N GLY A 127 13.99 8.16 -16.41
CA GLY A 127 14.61 6.90 -15.99
C GLY A 127 16.13 6.99 -15.85
N ALA A 128 16.84 5.95 -16.33
CA ALA A 128 18.31 5.89 -16.30
C ALA A 128 18.92 7.09 -17.02
N GLN A 129 19.81 7.81 -16.34
CA GLN A 129 20.55 8.94 -16.91
C GLN A 129 21.97 8.44 -17.27
N PRO A 130 22.54 8.83 -18.44
CA PRO A 130 23.94 8.53 -18.76
C PRO A 130 24.85 9.03 -17.62
N PRO A 131 25.84 8.25 -17.12
CA PRO A 131 26.57 7.14 -17.77
C PRO A 131 26.25 5.73 -17.23
N LEU A 132 25.17 5.54 -16.46
CA LEU A 132 24.78 4.21 -15.98
C LEU A 132 24.22 3.37 -17.14
N PRO A 133 24.72 2.14 -17.40
CA PRO A 133 24.06 1.22 -18.32
C PRO A 133 22.69 0.83 -17.75
N GLU A 134 21.69 0.71 -18.62
CA GLU A 134 20.39 0.10 -18.26
C GLU A 134 20.54 -1.33 -17.75
#